data_AF-A0A0M0T178-F1
#
_entry.id   AF-A0A0M0T178-F1
#
_cell.length_a   1.000
_cell.length_b   1.000
_cell.length_c   1.000
_cell.angle_alpha   90.00
_cell.angle_beta   90.00
_cell.angle_gamma   90.00
#
_symmetry.space_group_name_H-M   'P 1'
#
loop_
_entity.id
_entity.type
_entity.pdbx_description
1 polymer ?
#
loop_
_entity_poly.entity_id
_entity_poly.type
_entity_poly.pdbx_seq_one_letter_code
_entity_poly.pdbx_strand_id
1 'polypeptide(L)'
;MNEKEQKIAMIVQMMEEGVSRTEITERYGYKSFSSIDMFMRREGYRLKNDQFVKEEEQSEERLKTWEKTNLPKQVIQSLRSSNVRVDQVAKKYGFETMEALGKMMRQAGYVWSDKEQTYCPVALPSVTHTNPVVEEADSSVLFKAKEEGIPTPDALVTSEAGRDLIQYLLQHVGPLRRLLEEKMQEEEIGQPVPRYSFGPLRQNKTVTLPQSMSELIPLLAKDMNMTQGEIVTIGLIEFITRYAPTYRTSLPEKNRRQD
;
A
#
# COMPACT_ATOMS: atom_id res chain seq x y z
N MET A 1 36.98 -3.92 31.06
CA MET A 1 36.86 -3.58 29.63
C MET A 1 37.73 -4.53 28.85
N ASN A 2 37.16 -5.22 27.88
CA ASN A 2 37.97 -6.01 26.95
C ASN A 2 38.79 -5.06 26.09
N GLU A 3 40.04 -5.42 25.75
CA GLU A 3 40.89 -4.64 24.82
C GLU A 3 40.17 -4.35 23.49
N LYS A 4 39.25 -5.23 23.09
CA LYS A 4 38.41 -5.09 21.90
C LYS A 4 37.40 -3.94 22.02
N GLU A 5 36.74 -3.81 23.17
CA GLU A 5 35.74 -2.75 23.44
C GLU A 5 36.41 -1.36 23.43
N GLN A 6 37.61 -1.25 23.98
CA GLN A 6 38.39 -0.01 23.94
C GLN A 6 38.78 0.40 22.52
N LYS A 7 39.15 -0.57 21.68
CA LYS A 7 39.45 -0.33 20.26
C LYS A 7 38.22 0.14 19.50
N ILE A 8 37.06 -0.48 19.72
CA ILE A 8 35.79 -0.07 19.09
C ILE A 8 35.45 1.37 19.48
N ALA A 9 35.46 1.69 20.78
CA ALA A 9 35.11 3.02 21.28
C ALA A 9 36.01 4.12 20.69
N MET A 10 37.31 3.89 20.62
CA MET A 10 38.23 4.85 20.01
C MET A 10 38.03 5.01 18.49
N ILE A 11 37.73 3.94 17.76
CA ILE A 11 37.47 4.04 16.31
C ILE A 11 36.18 4.82 16.06
N VAL A 12 35.12 4.59 16.85
CA VAL A 12 33.87 5.35 16.77
C VAL A 12 34.14 6.83 17.06
N GLN A 13 34.87 7.13 18.14
CA GLN A 13 35.24 8.49 18.52
C GLN A 13 36.05 9.20 17.42
N MET A 14 37.08 8.55 16.85
CA MET A 14 37.87 9.14 15.77
C MET A 14 37.05 9.40 14.50
N MET A 15 36.03 8.58 14.22
CA MET A 15 35.12 8.86 13.11
C MET A 15 34.18 10.03 13.39
N GLU A 16 33.72 10.21 14.63
CA GLU A 16 32.94 11.37 15.04
C GLU A 16 33.76 12.67 15.02
N GLU A 17 35.06 12.58 15.36
CA GLU A 17 36.02 13.69 15.26
C GLU A 17 36.41 14.03 13.81
N GLY A 18 35.95 13.23 12.82
CA GLY A 18 36.20 13.47 11.40
C GLY A 18 37.59 13.06 10.92
N VAL A 19 38.30 12.20 11.69
CA VAL A 19 39.62 11.69 11.31
C VAL A 19 39.51 10.86 10.04
N SER A 20 40.47 11.05 9.12
CA SER A 20 40.47 10.35 7.84
C SER A 20 40.58 8.84 8.03
N ARG A 21 39.86 8.07 7.20
CA ARG A 21 39.84 6.59 7.25
C ARG A 21 41.23 5.98 7.13
N THR A 22 42.12 6.62 6.38
CA THR A 22 43.53 6.23 6.19
C THR A 22 44.35 6.39 7.47
N GLU A 23 44.13 7.47 8.22
CA GLU A 23 44.84 7.74 9.47
C GLU A 23 44.41 6.77 10.58
N ILE A 24 43.12 6.42 10.64
CA ILE A 24 42.60 5.39 11.55
C ILE A 24 43.26 4.03 11.24
N THR A 25 43.46 3.68 9.96
CA THR A 25 44.09 2.41 9.58
C THR A 25 45.57 2.33 9.95
N GLU A 26 46.32 3.42 9.77
CA GLU A 26 47.73 3.48 10.13
C GLU A 26 47.93 3.39 11.65
N ARG A 27 47.11 4.11 12.43
CA ARG A 27 47.19 4.13 13.89
C ARG A 27 46.98 2.75 14.53
N TYR A 28 46.14 1.90 13.93
CA TYR A 28 45.86 0.56 14.44
C TYR A 28 46.57 -0.57 13.66
N GLY A 29 47.41 -0.23 12.68
CA GLY A 29 48.18 -1.22 11.92
C GLY A 29 47.34 -2.14 11.03
N TYR A 30 46.16 -1.70 10.58
CA TYR A 30 45.32 -2.47 9.66
C TYR A 30 45.71 -2.20 8.20
N LYS A 31 45.67 -3.25 7.36
CA LYS A 31 46.03 -3.16 5.93
C LYS A 31 45.10 -2.25 5.12
N SER A 32 43.83 -2.12 5.54
CA SER A 32 42.80 -1.36 4.85
C SER A 32 41.68 -1.01 5.81
N PHE A 33 40.94 0.06 5.50
CA PHE A 33 39.72 0.42 6.23
C PHE A 33 38.66 -0.68 6.13
N SER A 34 38.71 -1.51 5.07
CA SER A 34 37.88 -2.71 4.96
C SER A 34 38.15 -3.72 6.08
N SER A 35 39.39 -3.81 6.59
CA SER A 35 39.72 -4.69 7.73
C SER A 35 39.12 -4.16 9.03
N ILE A 36 39.05 -2.84 9.20
CA ILE A 36 38.38 -2.19 10.33
C ILE A 36 36.87 -2.39 10.25
N ASP A 37 36.26 -2.20 9.08
CA ASP A 37 34.84 -2.49 8.86
C ASP A 37 34.50 -3.96 9.16
N MET A 38 35.33 -4.91 8.70
CA MET A 38 35.15 -6.32 9.04
C MET A 38 35.26 -6.60 10.54
N PHE A 39 36.19 -5.95 11.24
CA PHE A 39 36.32 -6.06 12.69
C PHE A 39 35.07 -5.53 13.40
N MET A 40 34.62 -4.33 13.02
CA MET A 40 33.40 -3.70 13.54
C MET A 40 32.15 -4.56 13.31
N ARG A 41 32.00 -5.14 12.12
CA ARG A 41 30.88 -6.02 11.78
C ARG A 41 30.86 -7.31 12.58
N ARG A 42 32.02 -7.85 12.97
CA ARG A 42 32.09 -9.03 13.87
C ARG A 42 31.64 -8.71 15.28
N GLU A 43 31.78 -7.46 15.69
CA GLU A 43 31.40 -6.95 17.01
C GLU A 43 30.00 -6.30 16.99
N GLY A 44 29.26 -6.46 15.88
CA GLY A 44 27.87 -6.02 15.75
C GLY A 44 27.68 -4.56 15.33
N TYR A 45 28.69 -3.90 14.76
CA TYR A 45 28.58 -2.53 14.25
C TYR A 45 28.50 -2.51 12.71
N ARG A 46 27.67 -1.63 12.15
CA ARG A 46 27.63 -1.36 10.70
C ARG A 46 27.91 0.10 10.38
N LEU A 47 28.67 0.33 9.32
CA LEU A 47 28.93 1.65 8.79
C LEU A 47 27.71 2.18 8.01
N LYS A 48 27.16 3.32 8.41
CA LYS A 48 26.05 4.02 7.75
C LYS A 48 26.28 5.52 7.85
N ASN A 49 26.16 6.24 6.73
CA ASN A 49 26.38 7.69 6.67
C ASN A 49 27.69 8.12 7.36
N ASP A 50 28.78 7.38 7.15
CA ASP A 50 30.08 7.61 7.77
C ASP A 50 30.14 7.49 9.30
N GLN A 51 29.19 6.80 9.93
CA GLN A 51 29.23 6.47 11.36
C GLN A 51 28.97 4.98 11.60
N PHE A 52 29.63 4.39 12.59
CA PHE A 52 29.39 3.01 13.01
C PHE A 52 28.23 2.97 14.02
N VAL A 53 27.17 2.23 13.70
CA VAL A 53 25.98 2.07 14.56
C VAL A 53 25.83 0.60 14.96
N LYS A 54 25.48 0.33 16.22
CA LYS A 54 25.33 -1.02 16.77
C LYS A 54 24.03 -1.69 16.27
N GLU A 55 24.09 -2.94 15.83
CA GLU A 55 22.99 -3.69 15.21
C GLU A 55 21.86 -4.02 16.21
N GLU A 56 22.16 -4.09 17.52
CA GLU A 56 21.17 -4.26 18.60
C GLU A 56 20.26 -3.03 18.76
N GLU A 57 20.80 -1.81 18.69
CA GLU A 57 19.99 -0.57 18.73
C GLU A 57 19.06 -0.48 17.51
N GLN A 58 19.51 -1.00 16.36
CA GLN A 58 18.65 -1.11 15.18
C GLN A 58 17.54 -2.15 15.36
N SER A 59 17.75 -3.21 16.13
CA SER A 59 16.68 -4.17 16.41
C SER A 59 15.56 -3.50 17.22
N GLU A 60 15.89 -2.69 18.22
CA GLU A 60 14.90 -1.97 19.03
C GLU A 60 14.20 -0.84 18.25
N GLU A 61 14.91 -0.09 17.41
CA GLU A 61 14.29 0.92 16.54
C GLU A 61 13.42 0.29 15.46
N ARG A 62 13.86 -0.83 14.87
CA ARG A 62 13.04 -1.60 13.94
C ARG A 62 11.84 -2.22 14.63
N LEU A 63 11.96 -2.68 15.88
CA LEU A 63 10.85 -3.16 16.71
C LEU A 63 9.87 -2.04 17.03
N LYS A 64 10.34 -0.84 17.42
CA LYS A 64 9.49 0.34 17.64
C LYS A 64 8.77 0.81 16.37
N THR A 65 9.37 0.61 15.20
CA THR A 65 8.76 0.95 13.89
C THR A 65 7.81 -0.17 13.40
N TRP A 66 8.14 -1.43 13.67
CA TRP A 66 7.30 -2.61 13.46
C TRP A 66 6.05 -2.60 14.36
N GLU A 67 6.19 -2.16 15.61
CA GLU A 67 5.11 -2.01 16.57
C GLU A 67 4.10 -0.97 16.08
N LYS A 68 4.57 0.16 15.52
CA LYS A 68 3.68 1.20 14.95
C LYS A 68 2.94 0.76 13.69
N THR A 69 3.52 -0.14 12.89
CA THR A 69 2.90 -0.62 11.63
C THR A 69 1.94 -1.80 11.84
N ASN A 70 2.09 -2.58 12.92
CA ASN A 70 1.18 -3.69 13.24
C ASN A 70 0.23 -3.41 14.39
N LEU A 71 0.34 -2.28 15.10
CA LEU A 71 -0.59 -1.90 16.18
C LEU A 71 -2.07 -2.01 15.76
N PRO A 72 -2.49 -1.51 14.57
CA PRO A 72 -3.87 -1.64 14.12
C PRO A 72 -4.30 -3.10 13.95
N LYS A 73 -3.42 -3.94 13.36
CA LYS A 73 -3.70 -5.36 13.15
C LYS A 73 -3.76 -6.14 14.45
N GLN A 74 -2.89 -5.84 15.41
CA GLN A 74 -2.90 -6.46 16.74
C GLN A 74 -4.15 -6.07 17.53
N VAL A 75 -4.58 -4.81 17.48
CA VAL A 75 -5.83 -4.37 18.09
C VAL A 75 -7.02 -5.12 17.48
N ILE A 76 -7.09 -5.23 16.14
CA ILE A 76 -8.13 -6.01 15.44
C ILE A 76 -8.09 -7.48 15.86
N GLN A 77 -6.91 -8.09 15.93
CA GLN A 77 -6.76 -9.47 16.38
C GLN A 77 -7.22 -9.65 17.83
N SER A 78 -6.90 -8.70 18.72
CA SER A 78 -7.31 -8.76 20.13
C SER A 78 -8.83 -8.63 20.30
N LEU A 79 -9.49 -7.78 19.50
CA LEU A 79 -10.95 -7.62 19.47
C LEU A 79 -11.65 -8.88 18.92
N ARG A 80 -11.02 -9.60 17.99
CA ARG A 80 -11.56 -10.84 17.41
C ARG A 80 -11.36 -12.06 18.29
N SER A 81 -10.19 -12.19 18.92
CA SER A 81 -9.81 -13.34 19.73
C SER A 81 -10.40 -13.30 21.14
N SER A 82 -10.72 -12.11 21.63
CA SER A 82 -11.33 -11.93 22.94
C SER A 82 -12.55 -11.04 22.76
N ASN A 83 -13.73 -11.51 23.16
CA ASN A 83 -14.98 -10.73 23.15
C ASN A 83 -14.94 -9.64 24.23
N VAL A 84 -13.89 -8.82 24.15
CA VAL A 84 -13.44 -7.85 25.15
C VAL A 84 -13.86 -6.48 24.66
N ARG A 85 -14.40 -5.69 25.58
CA ARG A 85 -14.85 -4.33 25.27
C ARG A 85 -13.69 -3.48 24.77
N VAL A 86 -13.97 -2.60 23.80
CA VAL A 86 -12.99 -1.71 23.17
C VAL A 86 -12.17 -0.91 24.19
N ASP A 87 -12.78 -0.52 25.30
CA ASP A 87 -12.13 0.22 26.39
C ASP A 87 -10.99 -0.57 27.05
N GLN A 88 -11.14 -1.88 27.19
CA GLN A 88 -10.12 -2.73 27.80
C GLN A 88 -8.96 -2.96 26.82
N VAL A 89 -9.27 -3.05 25.53
CA VAL A 89 -8.26 -3.11 24.47
C VAL A 89 -7.48 -1.81 24.40
N ALA A 90 -8.15 -0.65 24.45
CA ALA A 90 -7.51 0.66 24.49
C ALA A 90 -6.50 0.77 25.64
N LYS A 91 -6.90 0.39 26.85
CA LYS A 91 -6.01 0.37 28.03
C LYS A 91 -4.84 -0.59 27.88
N LYS A 92 -5.07 -1.78 27.32
CA LYS A 92 -4.02 -2.78 27.09
C LYS A 92 -2.92 -2.27 26.15
N TYR A 93 -3.28 -1.45 25.17
CA TYR A 93 -2.34 -0.87 24.21
C TYR A 93 -1.87 0.55 24.57
N GLY A 94 -2.15 1.02 25.80
CA GLY A 94 -1.64 2.29 26.32
C GLY A 94 -2.41 3.54 25.84
N PHE A 95 -3.62 3.38 25.32
CA PHE A 95 -4.48 4.51 24.96
C PHE A 95 -5.32 4.97 26.16
N GLU A 96 -5.30 6.27 26.44
CA GLU A 96 -6.05 6.91 27.53
C GLU A 96 -7.56 6.90 27.30
N THR A 97 -8.01 6.91 26.04
CA THR A 97 -9.42 7.02 25.67
C THR A 97 -9.73 6.22 24.41
N MET A 98 -10.96 5.69 24.31
CA MET A 98 -11.48 5.03 23.11
C MET A 98 -11.37 5.93 21.87
N GLU A 99 -11.57 7.23 22.02
CA GLU A 99 -11.43 8.22 20.94
C GLU A 99 -10.01 8.31 20.39
N ALA A 100 -9.00 8.22 21.25
CA ALA A 100 -7.59 8.22 20.84
C ALA A 100 -7.26 6.97 20.02
N LEU A 101 -7.78 5.81 20.43
CA LEU A 101 -7.67 4.56 19.68
C LEU A 101 -8.40 4.67 18.33
N GLY A 102 -9.61 5.23 18.31
CA GLY A 102 -10.40 5.44 17.11
C GLY A 102 -9.73 6.39 16.11
N LYS A 103 -9.09 7.47 16.58
CA LYS A 103 -8.32 8.40 15.74
C LYS A 103 -7.13 7.70 15.08
N MET A 104 -6.40 6.89 15.85
CA MET A 104 -5.28 6.10 15.33
C MET A 104 -5.76 5.09 14.28
N MET A 105 -6.85 4.36 14.56
CA MET A 105 -7.43 3.40 13.62
C MET A 105 -7.90 4.05 12.31
N ARG A 106 -8.52 5.23 12.39
CA ARG A 106 -8.90 6.00 11.20
C ARG A 106 -7.69 6.45 10.39
N GLN A 107 -6.63 6.94 11.05
CA GLN A 107 -5.36 7.27 10.39
C GLN A 107 -4.72 6.05 9.72
N ALA A 108 -4.89 4.86 10.30
CA ALA A 108 -4.44 3.59 9.74
C ALA A 108 -5.38 3.03 8.65
N GLY A 109 -6.46 3.73 8.29
CA GLY A 109 -7.40 3.31 7.24
C GLY A 109 -8.45 2.30 7.69
N TYR A 110 -8.79 2.26 8.98
CA TYR A 110 -9.81 1.38 9.54
C TYR A 110 -10.99 2.17 10.14
N VAL A 111 -12.20 1.64 9.98
CA VAL A 111 -13.45 2.20 10.53
C VAL A 111 -14.15 1.18 11.40
N TRP A 112 -14.72 1.64 12.51
CA TRP A 112 -15.47 0.80 13.43
C TRP A 112 -16.78 0.31 12.81
N SER A 113 -17.06 -0.99 12.91
CA SER A 113 -18.31 -1.61 12.48
C SER A 113 -19.08 -2.15 13.69
N ASP A 114 -20.25 -1.58 13.96
CA ASP A 114 -21.11 -2.01 15.07
C ASP A 114 -21.61 -3.45 14.90
N LYS A 115 -21.71 -3.93 13.66
CA LYS A 115 -22.15 -5.31 13.33
C LYS A 115 -21.09 -6.35 13.69
N GLU A 116 -19.82 -6.03 13.44
CA GLU A 116 -18.70 -6.95 13.70
C GLU A 116 -18.03 -6.68 15.05
N GLN A 117 -18.45 -5.63 15.77
CA GLN A 117 -17.82 -5.15 17.01
C GLN A 117 -16.29 -5.06 16.87
N THR A 118 -15.83 -4.67 15.68
CA THR A 118 -14.41 -4.67 15.30
C THR A 118 -14.16 -3.57 14.26
N TYR A 119 -12.89 -3.17 14.10
CA TYR A 119 -12.45 -2.27 13.05
C TYR A 119 -12.26 -3.00 11.70
N CYS A 120 -12.92 -2.50 10.64
CA CYS A 120 -12.84 -3.01 9.28
C CYS A 120 -12.00 -2.06 8.42
N PRO A 121 -11.21 -2.58 7.47
CA PRO A 121 -10.45 -1.73 6.55
C PRO A 121 -11.43 -0.92 5.69
N VAL A 122 -11.19 0.39 5.60
CA VAL A 122 -11.90 1.25 4.65
C VAL A 122 -11.43 0.85 3.26
N ALA A 123 -12.33 0.24 2.49
CA ALA A 123 -12.15 0.13 1.05
C ALA A 123 -12.24 1.56 0.48
N LEU A 124 -11.11 2.26 0.40
CA LEU A 124 -11.04 3.51 -0.35
C LEU A 124 -11.37 3.19 -1.82
N PRO A 125 -12.33 3.87 -2.46
CA PRO A 125 -12.28 4.02 -3.90
C PRO A 125 -10.98 4.75 -4.25
N SER A 126 -10.28 4.25 -5.26
CA SER A 126 -9.07 4.86 -5.82
C SER A 126 -9.24 6.37 -6.01
N VAL A 127 -8.54 7.20 -5.24
CA VAL A 127 -8.47 8.65 -5.49
C VAL A 127 -7.12 8.96 -6.11
N THR A 128 -7.20 9.35 -7.37
CA THR A 128 -6.15 9.94 -8.20
C THR A 128 -5.49 11.12 -7.49
N HIS A 129 -4.17 11.22 -7.61
CA HIS A 129 -3.37 12.35 -7.16
C HIS A 129 -3.97 13.70 -7.59
N THR A 130 -4.12 14.62 -6.63
CA THR A 130 -3.75 16.04 -6.82
C THR A 130 -3.35 16.63 -5.46
N ASN A 131 -2.07 17.00 -5.35
CA ASN A 131 -1.57 18.02 -4.41
C ASN A 131 -1.54 19.35 -5.19
N PRO A 132 -1.74 20.54 -4.57
CA PRO A 132 -0.69 21.12 -3.73
C PRO A 132 -1.12 21.98 -2.51
N VAL A 133 -0.20 22.02 -1.53
CA VAL A 133 0.34 23.17 -0.78
C VAL A 133 -0.62 24.19 -0.11
N VAL A 134 -0.64 24.09 1.23
CA VAL A 134 -0.53 25.13 2.30
C VAL A 134 -1.20 26.50 2.10
N GLU A 135 -2.20 26.83 2.93
CA GLU A 135 -2.09 27.83 4.02
C GLU A 135 -3.39 27.91 4.84
N GLU A 136 -3.20 28.01 6.15
CA GLU A 136 -4.22 28.23 7.19
C GLU A 136 -4.77 29.67 7.08
N ALA A 137 -6.09 29.84 7.00
CA ALA A 137 -6.77 31.04 7.47
C ALA A 137 -8.24 30.73 7.82
N ASP A 138 -8.45 30.80 9.12
CA ASP A 138 -9.64 31.00 9.94
C ASP A 138 -10.95 31.53 9.29
N SER A 139 -12.04 31.16 9.96
CA SER A 139 -13.30 31.89 10.12
C SER A 139 -14.40 31.80 9.05
N SER A 140 -15.27 30.81 9.28
CA SER A 140 -16.72 30.95 9.39
C SER A 140 -17.45 32.00 8.54
N VAL A 141 -18.19 31.57 7.51
CA VAL A 141 -19.62 31.90 7.38
C VAL A 141 -20.34 30.85 6.51
N LEU A 142 -21.19 30.06 7.17
CA LEU A 142 -22.54 29.68 6.74
C LEU A 142 -22.76 29.15 5.31
N PHE A 143 -22.75 27.82 5.15
CA PHE A 143 -23.80 27.16 4.36
C PHE A 143 -24.23 25.86 5.06
N LYS A 144 -25.40 25.94 5.68
CA LYS A 144 -26.10 24.84 6.33
C LYS A 144 -26.76 23.99 5.23
N ALA A 145 -26.01 23.07 4.63
CA ALA A 145 -26.57 22.08 3.72
C ALA A 145 -26.94 20.83 4.52
N LYS A 146 -28.24 20.67 4.67
CA LYS A 146 -28.98 19.52 5.17
C LYS A 146 -28.48 18.25 4.47
N GLU A 147 -28.36 17.16 5.23
CA GLU A 147 -28.21 15.81 4.69
C GLU A 147 -29.33 15.54 3.68
N GLU A 148 -29.00 15.51 2.39
CA GLU A 148 -29.77 14.75 1.42
C GLU A 148 -28.97 13.49 1.10
N GLY A 149 -29.45 12.40 1.67
CA GLY A 149 -28.99 11.06 1.35
C GLY A 149 -29.16 10.77 -0.14
N ILE A 150 -28.31 9.87 -0.62
CA ILE A 150 -28.41 9.25 -1.94
C ILE A 150 -29.87 8.83 -2.14
N PRO A 151 -30.60 9.38 -3.14
CA PRO A 151 -31.97 9.00 -3.38
C PRO A 151 -32.02 7.52 -3.78
N THR A 152 -32.71 6.72 -2.97
CA THR A 152 -33.20 5.40 -3.35
C THR A 152 -33.94 5.50 -4.69
N PRO A 153 -33.93 4.45 -5.54
CA PRO A 153 -34.50 4.49 -6.88
C PRO A 153 -35.98 4.94 -6.94
N ASP A 154 -36.72 4.79 -5.84
CA ASP A 154 -38.10 5.30 -5.68
C ASP A 154 -38.22 6.83 -5.68
N ALA A 155 -37.18 7.56 -5.24
CA ALA A 155 -37.20 9.03 -5.16
C ALA A 155 -36.99 9.72 -6.52
N LEU A 156 -36.30 9.07 -7.46
CA LEU A 156 -36.16 9.57 -8.84
C LEU A 156 -37.48 9.45 -9.64
N VAL A 157 -38.31 8.44 -9.32
CA VAL A 157 -39.60 8.23 -9.99
C VAL A 157 -40.69 9.17 -9.43
N THR A 158 -40.50 9.73 -8.24
CA THR A 158 -41.45 10.66 -7.60
C THR A 158 -41.15 12.13 -7.88
N SER A 159 -39.91 12.50 -8.21
CA SER A 159 -39.54 13.86 -8.60
C SER A 159 -39.92 14.17 -10.05
N GLU A 160 -40.56 15.32 -10.30
CA GLU A 160 -40.91 15.79 -11.66
C GLU A 160 -39.68 15.89 -12.56
N ALA A 161 -38.55 16.38 -12.04
CA ALA A 161 -37.28 16.45 -12.77
C ALA A 161 -36.71 15.07 -13.12
N GLY A 162 -36.94 14.06 -12.28
CA GLY A 162 -36.54 12.68 -12.54
C GLY A 162 -37.42 12.02 -13.60
N ARG A 163 -38.72 12.30 -13.60
CA ARG A 163 -39.65 11.85 -14.64
C ARG A 163 -39.34 12.47 -15.99
N ASP A 164 -39.03 13.77 -16.04
CA ASP A 164 -38.66 14.45 -17.29
C ASP A 164 -37.36 13.89 -17.87
N LEU A 165 -36.36 13.61 -17.02
CA LEU A 165 -35.13 12.96 -17.45
C LEU A 165 -35.37 11.54 -17.95
N ILE A 166 -36.16 10.73 -17.23
CA ILE A 166 -36.49 9.36 -17.63
C ILE A 166 -37.27 9.37 -18.95
N GLN A 167 -38.21 10.30 -19.12
CA GLN A 167 -38.98 10.47 -20.35
C GLN A 167 -38.11 10.91 -21.53
N TYR A 168 -37.15 11.81 -21.29
CA TYR A 168 -36.16 12.22 -22.29
C TYR A 168 -35.26 11.05 -22.71
N LEU A 169 -34.78 10.26 -21.76
CA LEU A 169 -33.97 9.07 -22.04
C LEU A 169 -34.78 8.02 -22.83
N LEU A 170 -36.06 7.83 -22.49
CA LEU A 170 -37.00 6.94 -23.19
C LEU A 170 -37.27 7.39 -24.64
N GLN A 171 -37.39 8.70 -24.89
CA GLN A 171 -37.58 9.24 -26.23
C GLN A 171 -36.34 9.09 -27.12
N HIS A 172 -35.15 9.07 -26.52
CA HIS A 172 -33.88 9.02 -27.23
C HIS A 172 -33.16 7.66 -27.14
N VAL A 173 -33.83 6.58 -26.73
CA VAL A 173 -33.22 5.24 -26.59
C VAL A 173 -32.58 4.75 -27.88
N GLY A 174 -33.20 4.99 -29.05
CA GLY A 174 -32.67 4.53 -30.34
C GLY A 174 -31.32 5.17 -30.70
N PRO A 175 -31.23 6.52 -30.73
CA PRO A 175 -29.97 7.23 -30.90
C PRO A 175 -28.93 6.91 -29.82
N LEU A 176 -29.33 6.84 -28.55
CA LEU A 176 -28.43 6.51 -27.45
C LEU A 176 -27.87 5.09 -27.58
N ARG A 177 -28.71 4.12 -27.98
CA ARG A 177 -28.30 2.75 -28.26
C ARG A 177 -27.33 2.69 -29.44
N ARG A 178 -27.58 3.45 -30.51
CA ARG A 178 -26.63 3.53 -31.63
C ARG A 178 -25.30 4.16 -31.24
N LEU A 179 -25.31 5.20 -30.42
CA LEU A 179 -24.09 5.86 -29.94
C LEU A 179 -23.31 4.93 -29.00
N LEU A 180 -24.00 4.16 -28.16
CA LEU A 180 -23.41 3.09 -27.35
C LEU A 180 -22.87 1.96 -28.22
N GLU A 181 -23.62 1.49 -29.21
CA GLU A 181 -23.19 0.43 -30.13
C GLU A 181 -22.01 0.87 -31.01
N GLU A 182 -21.99 2.13 -31.46
CA GLU A 182 -20.87 2.73 -32.21
C GLU A 182 -19.61 2.85 -31.33
N LYS A 183 -19.77 3.27 -30.06
CA LYS A 183 -18.68 3.27 -29.07
C LYS A 183 -18.18 1.86 -28.74
N MET A 184 -19.07 0.88 -28.71
CA MET A 184 -18.71 -0.53 -28.49
C MET A 184 -18.05 -1.17 -29.72
N GLN A 185 -18.38 -0.72 -30.94
CA GLN A 185 -17.72 -1.16 -32.18
C GLN A 185 -16.36 -0.47 -32.38
N GLU A 186 -16.16 0.76 -31.93
CA GLU A 186 -14.82 1.37 -31.83
C GLU A 186 -13.90 0.58 -30.88
N GLU A 187 -14.46 -0.10 -29.85
CA GLU A 187 -13.75 -1.00 -28.94
C GLU A 187 -13.50 -2.42 -29.51
N GLU A 188 -14.03 -2.78 -30.68
CA GLU A 188 -13.88 -4.13 -31.27
C GLU A 188 -12.48 -4.43 -31.84
N ILE A 189 -11.55 -3.46 -31.87
CA ILE A 189 -10.12 -3.70 -32.18
C ILE A 189 -9.36 -4.29 -30.96
N GLY A 190 -9.96 -4.34 -29.77
CA GLY A 190 -9.31 -4.90 -28.60
C GLY A 190 -10.32 -5.58 -27.69
N GLN A 191 -10.40 -6.91 -27.74
CA GLN A 191 -11.11 -7.65 -26.69
C GLN A 191 -10.71 -7.11 -25.31
N PRO A 192 -11.66 -6.83 -24.40
CA PRO A 192 -11.34 -6.32 -23.08
C PRO A 192 -10.42 -7.32 -22.40
N VAL A 193 -9.18 -6.88 -22.17
CA VAL A 193 -8.12 -7.74 -21.64
C VAL A 193 -8.61 -8.37 -20.33
N PRO A 194 -8.63 -9.71 -20.22
CA PRO A 194 -9.16 -10.38 -19.05
C PRO A 194 -8.37 -9.97 -17.80
N ARG A 195 -9.06 -9.39 -16.83
CA ARG A 195 -8.47 -9.01 -15.53
C ARG A 195 -8.62 -10.18 -14.56
N TYR A 196 -7.50 -10.58 -13.96
CA TYR A 196 -7.44 -11.66 -12.99
C TYR A 196 -7.17 -11.09 -11.59
N SER A 197 -8.09 -11.32 -10.65
CA SER A 197 -7.87 -10.98 -9.25
C SER A 197 -7.26 -12.18 -8.53
N PHE A 198 -6.01 -12.05 -8.12
CA PHE A 198 -5.39 -13.02 -7.21
C PHE A 198 -5.68 -12.64 -5.77
N GLY A 199 -5.75 -13.65 -4.90
CA GLY A 199 -5.99 -13.46 -3.47
C GLY A 199 -4.95 -12.55 -2.79
N PRO A 200 -5.16 -12.21 -1.51
CA PRO A 200 -4.38 -11.18 -0.81
C PRO A 200 -2.91 -11.55 -0.55
N LEU A 201 -2.52 -12.81 -0.70
CA LEU A 201 -1.15 -13.27 -0.48
C LEU A 201 -0.34 -13.11 -1.77
N ARG A 202 0.62 -12.17 -1.79
CA ARG A 202 1.58 -11.99 -2.88
C ARG A 202 2.98 -12.39 -2.44
N GLN A 203 3.67 -13.16 -3.27
CA GLN A 203 5.09 -13.48 -3.09
C GLN A 203 5.92 -12.75 -4.15
N ASN A 204 7.00 -12.10 -3.72
CA ASN A 204 7.91 -11.42 -4.64
C ASN A 204 8.79 -12.45 -5.34
N LYS A 205 8.79 -12.44 -6.68
CA LYS A 205 9.71 -13.21 -7.52
C LYS A 205 10.43 -12.26 -8.46
N THR A 206 11.74 -12.39 -8.56
CA THR A 206 12.57 -11.64 -9.50
C THR A 206 12.86 -12.49 -10.73
N VAL A 207 12.55 -11.96 -11.91
CA VAL A 207 12.85 -12.58 -13.21
C VAL A 207 13.64 -11.55 -14.02
N THR A 208 14.74 -11.99 -14.63
CA THR A 208 15.53 -11.16 -15.55
C THR A 208 14.84 -11.11 -16.91
N LEU A 209 14.50 -9.90 -17.37
CA LEU A 209 13.90 -9.68 -18.69
C LEU A 209 14.94 -9.06 -19.65
N PRO A 210 14.86 -9.34 -20.96
CA PRO A 210 15.62 -8.60 -21.96
C PRO A 210 15.29 -7.10 -21.90
N GLN A 211 16.27 -6.25 -22.19
CA GLN A 211 16.12 -4.80 -22.13
C GLN A 211 14.95 -4.30 -22.99
N SER A 212 14.77 -4.86 -24.20
CA SER A 212 13.67 -4.53 -25.10
C SER A 212 12.28 -4.75 -24.49
N MET A 213 12.10 -5.82 -23.71
CA MET A 213 10.84 -6.07 -23.01
C MET A 213 10.64 -5.12 -21.82
N SER A 214 11.72 -4.79 -21.11
CA SER A 214 11.68 -3.84 -20.00
C SER A 214 11.25 -2.44 -20.45
N GLU A 215 11.54 -2.07 -21.68
CA GLU A 215 11.12 -0.79 -22.29
C GLU A 215 9.69 -0.85 -22.83
N LEU A 216 9.24 -2.01 -23.33
CA LEU A 216 7.92 -2.18 -23.92
C LEU A 216 6.79 -2.33 -22.89
N ILE A 217 7.04 -3.04 -21.78
CA ILE A 217 6.02 -3.30 -20.74
C ILE A 217 5.44 -1.99 -20.15
N PRO A 218 6.25 -0.96 -19.82
CA PRO A 218 5.72 0.33 -19.36
C PRO A 218 4.86 1.05 -20.40
N LEU A 219 5.22 0.97 -21.68
CA LEU A 219 4.45 1.58 -22.77
C LEU A 219 3.07 0.91 -22.91
N LEU A 220 3.06 -0.43 -22.87
CA LEU A 220 1.83 -1.21 -22.89
C LEU A 220 0.97 -0.99 -21.64
N ALA A 221 1.59 -0.85 -20.47
CA ALA A 221 0.90 -0.50 -19.22
C ALA A 221 0.16 0.83 -19.30
N LYS A 222 0.79 1.83 -19.93
CA LYS A 222 0.20 3.14 -20.15
C LYS A 222 -0.96 3.09 -21.15
N ASP A 223 -0.80 2.35 -22.24
CA ASP A 223 -1.81 2.22 -23.29
C ASP A 223 -3.06 1.50 -22.79
N MET A 224 -2.89 0.41 -22.04
CA MET A 224 -3.98 -0.43 -21.57
C MET A 224 -4.57 0.00 -20.22
N ASN A 225 -4.01 1.04 -19.59
CA ASN A 225 -4.35 1.48 -18.23
C ASN A 225 -4.33 0.31 -17.22
N MET A 226 -3.22 -0.45 -17.22
CA MET A 226 -3.00 -1.62 -16.37
C MET A 226 -1.65 -1.52 -15.66
N THR A 227 -1.50 -2.22 -14.54
CA THR A 227 -0.20 -2.31 -13.88
C THR A 227 0.73 -3.25 -14.65
N GLN A 228 2.05 -3.00 -14.60
CA GLN A 228 3.05 -3.89 -15.21
C GLN A 228 2.92 -5.33 -14.69
N GLY A 229 2.59 -5.48 -13.40
CA GLY A 229 2.34 -6.78 -12.77
C GLY A 229 1.14 -7.51 -13.35
N GLU A 230 0.03 -6.82 -13.66
CA GLU A 230 -1.14 -7.42 -14.30
C GLU A 230 -0.83 -7.88 -15.72
N ILE A 231 -0.11 -7.09 -16.51
CA ILE A 231 0.30 -7.47 -17.88
C ILE A 231 1.12 -8.76 -17.87
N VAL A 232 2.13 -8.84 -17.00
CA VAL A 232 2.98 -10.03 -16.89
C VAL A 232 2.15 -11.24 -16.43
N THR A 233 1.23 -11.00 -15.50
CA THR A 233 0.35 -12.05 -14.97
C THR A 233 -0.58 -12.59 -16.04
N ILE A 234 -1.18 -11.73 -16.86
CA ILE A 234 -2.04 -12.12 -17.98
C ILE A 234 -1.23 -12.95 -18.99
N GLY A 235 -0.04 -12.47 -19.38
CA GLY A 235 0.82 -13.22 -20.29
C GLY A 235 1.20 -14.61 -19.76
N LEU A 236 1.48 -14.72 -18.45
CA LEU A 236 1.77 -16.00 -17.83
C LEU A 236 0.56 -16.93 -17.80
N ILE A 237 -0.63 -16.39 -17.52
CA ILE A 237 -1.87 -17.16 -17.55
C ILE A 237 -2.15 -17.66 -18.96
N GLU A 238 -2.08 -16.80 -19.99
CA GLU A 238 -2.28 -17.21 -21.38
C GLU A 238 -1.28 -18.29 -21.79
N PHE A 239 -0.01 -18.13 -21.41
CA PHE A 239 1.01 -19.14 -21.65
C PHE A 239 0.65 -20.49 -21.01
N ILE A 240 0.29 -20.50 -19.72
CA ILE A 240 -0.13 -21.73 -19.02
C ILE A 240 -1.37 -22.34 -19.68
N THR A 241 -2.35 -21.51 -20.05
CA THR A 241 -3.60 -21.97 -20.66
C THR A 241 -3.36 -22.61 -22.03
N ARG A 242 -2.39 -22.09 -22.79
CA ARG A 242 -2.03 -22.57 -24.13
C ARG A 242 -1.16 -23.82 -24.12
N TYR A 243 -0.19 -23.91 -23.20
CA TYR A 243 0.85 -24.95 -23.23
C TYR A 243 0.76 -25.97 -22.10
N ALA A 244 0.02 -25.69 -21.03
CA ALA A 244 -0.03 -26.52 -19.84
C ALA A 244 -1.49 -26.74 -19.37
N PRO A 245 -2.35 -27.36 -20.22
CA PRO A 245 -3.79 -27.47 -19.97
C PRO A 245 -4.12 -28.21 -18.67
N THR A 246 -3.23 -29.10 -18.20
CA THR A 246 -3.36 -29.81 -16.92
C THR A 246 -3.45 -28.86 -15.72
N TYR A 247 -2.82 -27.68 -15.79
CA TYR A 247 -2.83 -26.69 -14.70
C TYR A 247 -3.95 -25.66 -14.83
N ARG A 248 -4.78 -25.75 -15.88
CA ARG A 248 -5.90 -24.84 -16.11
C ARG A 248 -6.92 -24.84 -14.98
N THR A 249 -7.13 -25.99 -14.34
CA THR A 249 -8.04 -26.16 -13.19
C THR A 249 -7.53 -25.50 -11.91
N SER A 250 -6.23 -25.16 -11.86
CA SER A 250 -5.61 -24.48 -10.71
C SER A 250 -5.55 -22.95 -10.86
N LEU A 251 -5.93 -22.43 -12.03
CA LEU A 251 -5.98 -21.00 -12.28
C LEU A 251 -7.25 -20.41 -11.66
N PRO A 252 -7.17 -19.19 -11.08
CA PRO A 252 -8.35 -18.51 -10.56
C PRO A 252 -9.36 -18.27 -11.68
N GLU A 253 -10.63 -18.61 -11.42
CA GLU A 253 -11.71 -18.33 -12.36
C GLU A 253 -11.82 -16.82 -12.59
N LYS A 254 -12.06 -16.46 -13.85
CA LYS A 254 -12.37 -15.09 -14.27
C LYS A 254 -13.51 -14.62 -13.36
N ASN A 255 -13.34 -13.47 -12.68
CA ASN A 255 -14.48 -12.71 -12.18
C ASN A 255 -15.30 -12.31 -13.42
N ARG A 256 -16.17 -13.22 -13.89
CA ARG A 256 -17.40 -12.83 -14.56
C ARG A 256 -18.04 -11.90 -13.53
N ARG A 257 -17.99 -10.60 -13.81
CA ARG A 257 -19.11 -9.75 -13.46
C ARG A 257 -20.31 -10.47 -14.08
N GLN A 258 -20.99 -11.26 -13.26
CA GLN A 258 -22.36 -11.66 -13.54
C GLN A 258 -23.12 -10.37 -13.30
N ASP A 259 -23.60 -9.81 -14.40
CA ASP A 259 -24.66 -8.81 -14.39
C ASP A 259 -25.88 -9.32 -13.61
#